data_AF-A0A4Y8ASM9-F1
#
_entry.id   AF-A0A4Y8ASM9-F1
#
_cell.length_a   1.000
_cell.length_b   1.000
_cell.length_c   1.000
_cell.angle_alpha   90.00
_cell.angle_beta   90.00
_cell.angle_gamma   90.00
#
_symmetry.space_group_name_H-M   'P 1'
#
loop_
_entity.id
_entity.type
_entity.pdbx_description
1 polymer ?
#
loop_
_entity_poly.entity_id
_entity_poly.type
_entity_poly.pdbx_seq_one_letter_code
_entity_poly.pdbx_strand_id
1 'polypeptide(L)'
;MTPRYILENEVKINTKPEQVLSLGLEIYNNETFDKFPVMNYIKDRFINENKTIKKRDVIELFDRNDIYTAIVCTMIWGGINATRAKNKEDTFFYKFLNYPKNILLENIITLNSYLENEDFIGAFEFFQKDAKIEGVGSAYFTKIFYFLGQSNTRINIKPLIFDKWTENAYLALLLQNGEFDKVKKFYKGVKLKFSKQPDSVQINDKFYSACYQSYVEDFNKWSKVINSDSTKLEEYVFGDDLRKNKSNLNPRIQLWNIILKNLNHIL
;
A
#
# COMPACT_ATOMS: atom_id res chain seq x y z
N MET A 1 -16.72 0.23 17.25
CA MET A 1 -17.56 1.33 16.69
C MET A 1 -16.90 1.85 15.40
N THR A 2 -17.53 2.69 14.58
CA THR A 2 -16.87 3.34 13.43
C THR A 2 -16.27 4.68 13.88
N PRO A 3 -14.99 4.97 13.58
CA PRO A 3 -14.34 6.22 13.96
C PRO A 3 -15.10 7.46 13.48
N ARG A 4 -15.27 8.45 14.36
CA ARG A 4 -15.99 9.70 14.08
C ARG A 4 -15.43 10.46 12.88
N TYR A 5 -14.11 10.40 12.65
CA TYR A 5 -13.43 11.03 11.51
C TYR A 5 -13.95 10.49 10.17
N ILE A 6 -14.28 9.19 10.11
CA ILE A 6 -14.85 8.57 8.91
C ILE A 6 -16.27 9.09 8.69
N LEU A 7 -17.10 9.09 9.74
CA LEU A 7 -18.48 9.58 9.67
C LEU A 7 -18.55 11.05 9.25
N GLU A 8 -17.69 11.91 9.83
CA GLU A 8 -17.65 13.34 9.52
C GLU A 8 -17.14 13.65 8.10
N ASN A 9 -16.47 12.70 7.45
CA ASN A 9 -15.93 12.87 6.11
C ASN A 9 -16.56 11.92 5.08
N GLU A 10 -17.67 11.27 5.40
CA GLU A 10 -18.39 10.34 4.51
C GLU A 10 -18.57 10.89 3.10
N VAL A 11 -19.11 12.11 2.98
CA VAL A 11 -19.34 12.75 1.68
C VAL A 11 -18.02 12.89 0.92
N LYS A 12 -16.95 13.37 1.57
CA LYS A 12 -15.65 13.55 0.91
C LYS A 12 -15.00 12.24 0.51
N ILE A 13 -15.18 11.18 1.31
CA ILE A 13 -14.73 9.82 0.97
C ILE A 13 -15.44 9.37 -0.29
N ASN A 14 -16.78 9.47 -0.30
CA ASN A 14 -17.62 9.00 -1.41
C ASN A 14 -17.52 9.85 -2.68
N THR A 15 -17.11 11.11 -2.59
CA THR A 15 -16.92 11.99 -3.77
C THR A 15 -15.47 12.16 -4.16
N LYS A 16 -14.50 11.55 -3.46
CA LYS A 16 -13.08 11.67 -3.82
C LYS A 16 -12.87 11.08 -5.23
N PRO A 17 -12.21 11.81 -6.15
CA PRO A 17 -11.79 11.23 -7.41
C PRO A 17 -10.75 10.14 -7.16
N GLU A 18 -10.68 9.17 -8.08
CA GLU A 18 -9.68 8.10 -8.02
C GLU A 18 -8.27 8.68 -7.88
N GLN A 19 -7.50 8.12 -6.95
CA GLN A 19 -6.15 8.61 -6.72
C GLN A 19 -5.23 8.25 -7.90
N VAL A 20 -4.65 9.30 -8.52
CA VAL A 20 -3.63 9.13 -9.56
C VAL A 20 -2.24 9.20 -8.94
N LEU A 21 -1.64 8.05 -8.67
CA LEU A 21 -0.21 7.95 -8.33
C LEU A 21 0.64 7.97 -9.60
N SER A 22 0.72 9.13 -10.25
CA SER A 22 1.67 9.36 -11.33
C SER A 22 3.07 9.55 -10.73
N LEU A 23 3.82 8.47 -10.57
CA LEU A 23 5.27 8.58 -10.42
C LEU A 23 5.89 8.74 -11.81
N GLY A 24 6.88 9.64 -11.91
CA GLY A 24 7.55 9.89 -13.18
C GLY A 24 8.22 8.62 -13.67
N LEU A 25 7.65 7.98 -14.70
CA LEU A 25 8.18 6.74 -15.26
C LEU A 25 9.59 6.90 -15.83
N GLU A 26 10.02 8.14 -16.08
CA GLU A 26 11.35 8.51 -16.56
C GLU A 26 12.48 7.91 -15.72
N ILE A 27 12.30 7.75 -14.40
CA ILE A 27 13.34 7.14 -13.55
C ILE A 27 13.58 5.66 -13.87
N TYR A 28 12.60 4.99 -14.48
CA TYR A 28 12.66 3.60 -14.93
C TYR A 28 13.06 3.49 -16.41
N ASN A 29 13.16 4.61 -17.14
CA ASN A 29 13.57 4.63 -18.53
C ASN A 29 15.09 4.82 -18.66
N ASN A 30 15.86 3.76 -18.43
CA ASN A 30 17.29 3.79 -18.66
C ASN A 30 17.84 2.42 -19.09
N GLU A 31 19.03 2.42 -19.68
CA GLU A 31 19.68 1.25 -20.31
C GLU A 31 19.90 0.08 -19.35
N THR A 32 20.06 0.33 -18.04
CA THR A 32 20.21 -0.75 -17.04
C THR A 32 19.03 -1.70 -17.03
N PHE A 33 17.85 -1.23 -17.42
CA PHE A 33 16.62 -2.01 -17.42
C PHE A 33 16.27 -2.63 -18.80
N ASP A 34 16.97 -2.28 -19.88
CA ASP A 34 16.63 -2.70 -21.26
C ASP A 34 16.83 -4.19 -21.49
N LYS A 35 17.69 -4.82 -20.68
CA LYS A 35 17.94 -6.25 -20.74
C LYS A 35 16.76 -7.10 -20.24
N PHE A 36 15.80 -6.51 -19.54
CA PHE A 36 14.61 -7.22 -19.06
C PHE A 36 13.49 -7.06 -20.10
N PRO A 37 13.04 -8.14 -20.78
CA PRO A 37 12.05 -8.04 -21.86
C PRO A 37 10.75 -7.34 -21.44
N VAL A 38 10.33 -7.53 -20.18
CA VAL A 38 9.14 -6.88 -19.61
C VAL A 38 9.27 -5.35 -19.57
N MET A 39 10.49 -4.83 -19.41
CA MET A 39 10.73 -3.39 -19.39
C MET A 39 10.61 -2.77 -20.77
N ASN A 40 10.99 -3.50 -21.83
CA ASN A 40 10.79 -3.04 -23.21
C ASN A 40 9.29 -2.89 -23.51
N TYR A 41 8.49 -3.89 -23.13
CA TYR A 41 7.03 -3.81 -23.24
C TYR A 41 6.44 -2.62 -22.45
N ILE A 42 6.87 -2.42 -21.20
CA ILE A 42 6.39 -1.31 -20.36
C ILE A 42 6.80 0.05 -20.96
N LYS A 43 8.00 0.16 -21.54
CA LYS A 43 8.47 1.38 -22.19
C LYS A 43 7.60 1.74 -23.37
N ASP A 44 7.36 0.79 -24.25
CA ASP A 44 6.56 0.98 -25.46
C ASP A 44 5.12 1.38 -25.10
N ARG A 45 4.51 0.66 -24.14
CA ARG A 45 3.10 0.86 -23.78
C ARG A 45 2.84 2.09 -22.92
N PHE A 46 3.66 2.35 -21.90
CA PHE A 46 3.32 3.34 -20.87
C PHE A 46 4.24 4.54 -20.84
N ILE A 47 5.52 4.36 -21.17
CA ILE A 47 6.53 5.43 -21.06
C ILE A 47 6.46 6.34 -22.29
N ASN A 48 6.31 5.78 -23.47
CA ASN A 48 6.29 6.55 -24.71
C ASN A 48 4.94 7.24 -24.98
N GLU A 49 3.82 6.65 -24.55
CA GLU A 49 2.48 7.17 -24.86
C GLU A 49 1.92 8.14 -23.80
N ASN A 50 1.84 7.72 -22.54
CA ASN A 50 1.11 8.43 -21.49
C ASN A 50 1.96 8.82 -20.27
N LYS A 51 3.24 8.44 -20.27
CA LYS A 51 4.25 8.66 -19.22
C LYS A 51 3.82 8.28 -17.79
N THR A 52 2.74 7.51 -17.65
CA THR A 52 2.13 7.14 -16.36
C THR A 52 1.50 5.76 -16.45
N ILE A 53 1.57 4.99 -15.37
CA ILE A 53 0.81 3.76 -15.17
C ILE A 53 -0.35 4.11 -14.24
N LYS A 54 -1.59 3.91 -14.67
CA LYS A 54 -2.78 4.13 -13.86
C LYS A 54 -3.17 2.84 -13.15
N LYS A 55 -3.96 2.95 -12.07
CA LYS A 55 -4.49 1.80 -11.32
C LYS A 55 -5.23 0.83 -12.25
N ARG A 56 -6.12 1.37 -13.11
CA ARG A 56 -6.84 0.59 -14.12
C ARG A 56 -5.91 -0.20 -15.08
N ASP A 57 -4.78 0.36 -15.48
CA ASP A 57 -3.85 -0.32 -16.39
C ASP A 57 -3.29 -1.60 -15.76
N VAL A 58 -3.00 -1.56 -14.45
CA VAL A 58 -2.50 -2.71 -13.69
C VAL A 58 -3.60 -3.77 -13.54
N ILE A 59 -4.83 -3.34 -13.22
CA ILE A 59 -5.98 -4.24 -13.10
C ILE A 59 -6.23 -4.96 -14.42
N GLU A 60 -6.23 -4.23 -15.54
CA GLU A 60 -6.44 -4.82 -16.88
C GLU A 60 -5.36 -5.85 -17.26
N LEU A 61 -4.11 -5.69 -16.77
CA LEU A 61 -3.06 -6.69 -16.97
C LEU A 61 -3.34 -7.97 -16.18
N PHE A 62 -3.81 -7.84 -14.93
CA PHE A 62 -4.26 -9.00 -14.15
C PHE A 62 -5.45 -9.71 -14.80
N ASP A 63 -6.45 -8.96 -15.27
CA ASP A 63 -7.66 -9.51 -15.91
C ASP A 63 -7.34 -10.30 -17.20
N ARG A 64 -6.29 -9.89 -17.91
CA ARG A 64 -5.78 -10.59 -19.12
C ARG A 64 -4.81 -11.72 -18.81
N ASN A 65 -4.63 -12.06 -17.53
CA ASN A 65 -3.69 -13.07 -17.05
C ASN A 65 -2.20 -12.76 -17.39
N ASP A 66 -1.86 -11.49 -17.59
CA ASP A 66 -0.47 -11.04 -17.76
C ASP A 66 0.15 -10.72 -16.39
N ILE A 67 0.19 -11.74 -15.53
CA ILE A 67 0.46 -11.61 -14.09
C ILE A 67 1.84 -11.01 -13.82
N TYR A 68 2.88 -11.48 -14.52
CA TYR A 68 4.24 -10.98 -14.30
C TYR A 68 4.36 -9.50 -14.63
N THR A 69 3.84 -9.08 -15.79
CA THR A 69 3.86 -7.67 -16.21
C THR A 69 3.03 -6.82 -15.25
N ALA A 70 1.86 -7.29 -14.81
CA ALA A 70 1.03 -6.62 -13.83
C ALA A 70 1.77 -6.37 -12.50
N ILE A 71 2.55 -7.34 -12.02
CA ILE A 71 3.34 -7.19 -10.79
C ILE A 71 4.49 -6.19 -11.00
N VAL A 72 5.18 -6.23 -12.15
CA VAL A 72 6.23 -5.23 -12.46
C VAL A 72 5.64 -3.82 -12.51
N CYS A 73 4.50 -3.64 -13.19
CA CYS A 73 3.75 -2.40 -13.20
C CYS A 73 3.30 -1.97 -11.80
N THR A 74 2.89 -2.90 -10.93
CA THR A 74 2.55 -2.64 -9.53
C THR A 74 3.74 -2.07 -8.75
N MET A 75 4.94 -2.62 -8.95
CA MET A 75 6.15 -2.13 -8.28
C MET A 75 6.52 -0.71 -8.75
N ILE A 76 6.43 -0.45 -10.05
CA ILE A 76 6.65 0.87 -10.65
C ILE A 76 5.61 1.88 -10.14
N TRP A 77 4.33 1.52 -10.17
CA TRP A 77 3.22 2.33 -9.65
C TRP A 77 3.43 2.66 -8.16
N GLY A 78 3.91 1.70 -7.39
CA GLY A 78 4.25 1.86 -5.98
C GLY A 78 5.54 2.63 -5.70
N GLY A 79 6.33 2.96 -6.72
CA GLY A 79 7.54 3.77 -6.60
C GLY A 79 8.74 3.06 -6.02
N ILE A 80 8.89 1.76 -6.31
CA ILE A 80 10.06 1.00 -5.87
C ILE A 80 11.35 1.69 -6.32
N ASN A 81 12.36 1.66 -5.46
CA ASN A 81 13.57 2.42 -5.71
C ASN A 81 14.34 1.92 -6.95
N ALA A 82 14.56 2.82 -7.91
CA ALA A 82 15.33 2.56 -9.13
C ALA A 82 16.56 3.48 -9.31
N THR A 83 16.87 4.34 -8.33
CA THR A 83 17.86 5.42 -8.52
C THR A 83 18.81 5.69 -7.34
N ARG A 84 18.53 5.22 -6.11
CA ARG A 84 19.29 5.64 -4.91
C ARG A 84 20.55 4.82 -4.62
N ALA A 85 20.85 3.81 -5.42
CA ALA A 85 22.05 3.01 -5.26
C ALA A 85 23.22 3.61 -6.06
N LYS A 86 24.46 3.43 -5.57
CA LYS A 86 25.69 3.87 -6.27
C LYS A 86 25.82 3.20 -7.64
N ASN A 87 25.45 1.92 -7.72
CA ASN A 87 25.28 1.18 -8.97
C ASN A 87 23.77 0.95 -9.18
N LYS A 88 23.26 1.21 -10.40
CA LYS A 88 21.84 0.98 -10.72
C LYS A 88 21.44 -0.49 -10.60
N GLU A 89 22.39 -1.41 -10.78
CA GLU A 89 22.19 -2.84 -10.56
C GLU A 89 21.98 -3.22 -9.08
N ASP A 90 22.30 -2.32 -8.15
CA ASP A 90 22.04 -2.54 -6.71
C ASP A 90 20.70 -1.96 -6.26
N THR A 91 19.93 -1.37 -7.18
CA THR A 91 18.61 -0.81 -6.84
C THR A 91 17.61 -1.91 -6.51
N PHE A 92 16.67 -1.63 -5.61
CA PHE A 92 15.64 -2.60 -5.24
C PHE A 92 14.76 -3.01 -6.42
N PHE A 93 14.53 -2.11 -7.37
CA PHE A 93 13.81 -2.47 -8.58
C PHE A 93 14.59 -3.45 -9.45
N TYR A 94 15.89 -3.22 -9.64
CA TYR A 94 16.73 -4.14 -10.39
C TYR A 94 16.79 -5.52 -9.72
N LYS A 95 16.95 -5.56 -8.40
CA LYS A 95 16.95 -6.81 -7.63
C LYS A 95 15.62 -7.56 -7.78
N PHE A 96 14.50 -6.84 -7.71
CA PHE A 96 13.18 -7.38 -8.00
C PHE A 96 13.08 -7.95 -9.43
N LEU A 97 13.59 -7.26 -10.46
CA LEU A 97 13.55 -7.75 -11.85
C LEU A 97 14.41 -9.01 -12.06
N ASN A 98 15.46 -9.21 -11.27
CA ASN A 98 16.26 -10.45 -11.28
C ASN A 98 15.65 -11.58 -10.45
N TYR A 99 14.61 -11.32 -9.66
CA TYR A 99 13.94 -12.37 -8.92
C TYR A 99 13.33 -13.39 -9.90
N PRO A 100 13.54 -14.71 -9.69
CA PRO A 100 13.12 -15.72 -10.66
C PRO A 100 11.62 -15.64 -10.97
N LYS A 101 11.29 -15.39 -12.24
CA LYS A 101 9.91 -15.20 -12.71
C LYS A 101 9.01 -16.39 -12.37
N ASN A 102 9.48 -17.61 -12.55
CA ASN A 102 8.72 -18.82 -12.25
C ASN A 102 8.38 -18.92 -10.76
N ILE A 103 9.35 -18.68 -9.87
CA ILE A 103 9.14 -18.67 -8.42
C ILE A 103 8.15 -17.57 -8.03
N LEU A 104 8.26 -16.38 -8.63
CA LEU A 104 7.30 -15.31 -8.37
C LEU A 104 5.88 -15.74 -8.77
N LEU A 105 5.69 -16.33 -9.94
CA LEU A 105 4.37 -16.77 -10.39
C LEU A 105 3.80 -17.88 -9.49
N GLU A 106 4.62 -18.82 -9.04
CA GLU A 106 4.22 -19.85 -8.07
C GLU A 106 3.79 -19.21 -6.73
N ASN A 107 4.56 -18.27 -6.20
CA ASN A 107 4.22 -17.54 -4.98
C ASN A 107 2.90 -16.78 -5.10
N ILE A 108 2.57 -16.26 -6.28
CA ILE A 108 1.31 -15.55 -6.54
C ILE A 108 0.10 -16.49 -6.55
N ILE A 109 0.28 -17.73 -6.99
CA ILE A 109 -0.77 -18.76 -6.88
C ILE A 109 -1.06 -19.04 -5.40
N THR A 110 -0.02 -19.27 -4.58
CA THR A 110 -0.16 -19.46 -3.14
C THR A 110 -0.81 -18.25 -2.46
N LEU A 111 -0.38 -17.03 -2.83
CA LEU A 111 -0.96 -15.79 -2.34
C LEU A 111 -2.47 -15.70 -2.63
N ASN A 112 -2.89 -15.97 -3.87
CA ASN A 112 -4.31 -15.96 -4.23
C ASN A 112 -5.12 -16.90 -3.34
N SER A 113 -4.60 -18.09 -3.04
CA SER A 113 -5.24 -19.01 -2.10
C SER A 113 -5.40 -18.41 -0.71
N TYR A 114 -4.38 -17.74 -0.16
CA TYR A 114 -4.53 -17.05 1.13
C TYR A 114 -5.58 -15.95 1.09
N LEU A 115 -5.56 -15.10 0.05
CA LEU A 115 -6.48 -13.97 -0.06
C LEU A 115 -7.94 -14.40 -0.30
N GLU A 116 -8.17 -15.46 -1.08
CA GLU A 116 -9.52 -16.03 -1.30
C GLU A 116 -10.12 -16.62 -0.02
N ASN A 117 -9.27 -17.09 0.91
CA ASN A 117 -9.68 -17.59 2.22
C ASN A 117 -9.66 -16.51 3.32
N GLU A 118 -9.46 -15.23 2.96
CA GLU A 118 -9.35 -14.10 3.89
C GLU A 118 -8.23 -14.28 4.95
N ASP A 119 -7.22 -15.13 4.66
CA ASP A 119 -6.06 -15.36 5.53
C ASP A 119 -4.95 -14.31 5.27
N PHE A 120 -5.22 -13.08 5.72
CA PHE A 120 -4.28 -11.97 5.54
C PHE A 120 -3.01 -12.12 6.40
N ILE A 121 -3.07 -12.82 7.53
CA ILE A 121 -1.88 -13.15 8.34
C ILE A 121 -0.97 -14.09 7.55
N GLY A 122 -1.50 -15.20 7.03
CA GLY A 122 -0.75 -16.17 6.24
C GLY A 122 -0.12 -15.53 5.00
N ALA A 123 -0.91 -14.76 4.24
CA ALA A 123 -0.42 -14.01 3.08
C ALA A 123 0.76 -13.09 3.44
N PHE A 124 0.62 -12.30 4.51
CA PHE A 124 1.61 -11.33 4.94
C PHE A 124 2.90 -12.01 5.43
N GLU A 125 2.79 -13.06 6.25
CA GLU A 125 3.94 -13.79 6.76
C GLU A 125 4.68 -14.55 5.66
N PHE A 126 3.95 -15.12 4.70
CA PHE A 126 4.52 -15.80 3.54
C PHE A 126 5.45 -14.85 2.75
N PHE A 127 5.01 -13.62 2.46
CA PHE A 127 5.84 -12.62 1.76
C PHE A 127 6.93 -11.99 2.63
N GLN A 128 6.86 -12.12 3.96
CA GLN A 128 7.96 -11.71 4.84
C GLN A 128 9.06 -12.78 4.95
N LYS A 129 8.75 -14.05 4.69
CA LYS A 129 9.64 -15.18 4.94
C LYS A 129 9.91 -15.96 3.65
N ASP A 130 8.99 -16.83 3.25
CA ASP A 130 9.21 -17.84 2.21
C ASP A 130 9.24 -17.24 0.81
N ALA A 131 8.32 -16.32 0.51
CA ALA A 131 8.23 -15.59 -0.75
C ALA A 131 8.94 -14.24 -0.71
N LYS A 132 9.90 -14.06 0.22
CA LYS A 132 10.60 -12.79 0.39
C LYS A 132 11.39 -12.43 -0.86
N ILE A 133 11.16 -11.21 -1.36
CA ILE A 133 11.92 -10.64 -2.47
C ILE A 133 12.85 -9.55 -1.92
N GLU A 134 14.13 -9.60 -2.28
CA GLU A 134 15.10 -8.62 -1.81
C GLU A 134 14.71 -7.20 -2.24
N GLY A 135 14.70 -6.26 -1.30
CA GLY A 135 14.33 -4.86 -1.57
C GLY A 135 12.82 -4.58 -1.60
N VAL A 136 11.97 -5.61 -1.52
CA VAL A 136 10.51 -5.49 -1.49
C VAL A 136 10.00 -5.67 -0.06
N GLY A 137 9.80 -4.56 0.64
CA GLY A 137 9.19 -4.55 1.98
C GLY A 137 7.65 -4.65 1.98
N SER A 138 7.05 -4.64 3.17
CA SER A 138 5.59 -4.69 3.40
C SER A 138 4.79 -3.69 2.60
N ALA A 139 5.28 -2.44 2.55
CA ALA A 139 4.65 -1.38 1.77
C ALA A 139 4.55 -1.70 0.27
N TYR A 140 5.39 -2.59 -0.28
CA TYR A 140 5.35 -2.97 -1.69
C TYR A 140 4.57 -4.26 -1.92
N PHE A 141 4.80 -5.32 -1.14
CA PHE A 141 4.07 -6.57 -1.37
C PHE A 141 2.58 -6.42 -1.06
N THR A 142 2.17 -5.55 -0.12
CA THR A 142 0.74 -5.28 0.11
C THR A 142 0.07 -4.55 -1.06
N LYS A 143 0.84 -3.89 -1.94
CA LYS A 143 0.32 -3.39 -3.22
C LYS A 143 0.02 -4.52 -4.20
N ILE A 144 0.82 -5.58 -4.20
CA ILE A 144 0.52 -6.80 -4.97
C ILE A 144 -0.80 -7.40 -4.46
N PHE A 145 -0.96 -7.49 -3.14
CA PHE A 145 -2.18 -8.02 -2.53
C PHE A 145 -3.39 -7.20 -2.94
N TYR A 146 -3.26 -5.87 -2.85
CA TYR A 146 -4.27 -4.92 -3.29
C TYR A 146 -4.72 -5.18 -4.73
N PHE A 147 -3.80 -5.16 -5.70
CA PHE A 147 -4.19 -5.30 -7.11
C PHE A 147 -4.76 -6.68 -7.44
N LEU A 148 -4.23 -7.76 -6.86
CA LEU A 148 -4.83 -9.10 -6.98
C LEU A 148 -6.25 -9.14 -6.41
N GLY A 149 -6.45 -8.48 -5.26
CA GLY A 149 -7.76 -8.29 -4.66
C GLY A 149 -8.75 -7.59 -5.57
N GLN A 150 -8.33 -6.50 -6.21
CA GLN A 150 -9.18 -5.69 -7.08
C GLN A 150 -9.56 -6.41 -8.38
N SER A 151 -8.67 -7.24 -8.94
CA SER A 151 -8.93 -8.00 -10.18
C SER A 151 -9.67 -9.33 -9.96
N ASN A 152 -9.61 -9.90 -8.76
CA ASN A 152 -10.20 -11.21 -8.47
C ASN A 152 -11.55 -11.09 -7.76
N THR A 153 -12.63 -11.53 -8.41
CA THR A 153 -13.99 -11.51 -7.86
C THR A 153 -14.23 -12.54 -6.76
N ARG A 154 -13.37 -13.56 -6.62
CA ARG A 154 -13.46 -14.58 -5.56
C ARG A 154 -12.98 -14.07 -4.21
N ILE A 155 -12.20 -12.98 -4.19
CA ILE A 155 -11.74 -12.34 -2.95
C ILE A 155 -12.84 -11.40 -2.46
N ASN A 156 -13.51 -11.79 -1.37
CA ASN A 156 -14.65 -11.07 -0.81
C ASN A 156 -14.23 -9.79 -0.07
N ILE A 157 -13.30 -9.89 0.89
CA ILE A 157 -12.70 -8.72 1.55
C ILE A 157 -11.49 -8.27 0.75
N LYS A 158 -11.53 -7.07 0.18
CA LYS A 158 -10.44 -6.53 -0.64
C LYS A 158 -9.22 -6.18 0.24
N PRO A 159 -8.04 -6.80 -0.01
CA PRO A 159 -6.79 -6.40 0.62
C PRO A 159 -6.50 -4.93 0.34
N LEU A 160 -5.92 -4.26 1.33
CA LEU A 160 -5.56 -2.85 1.26
C LEU A 160 -4.04 -2.68 1.27
N ILE A 161 -3.59 -1.51 0.82
CA ILE A 161 -2.18 -1.13 0.89
C ILE A 161 -1.83 -0.80 2.33
N PHE A 162 -0.70 -1.33 2.82
CA PHE A 162 -0.21 -1.07 4.17
C PHE A 162 1.19 -0.49 4.13
N ASP A 163 1.25 0.83 3.98
CA ASP A 163 2.46 1.64 4.04
C ASP A 163 2.44 2.64 5.19
N LYS A 164 3.50 3.43 5.31
CA LYS A 164 3.67 4.43 6.36
C LYS A 164 2.45 5.33 6.59
N TRP A 165 1.77 5.76 5.53
CA TRP A 165 0.65 6.69 5.63
C TRP A 165 -0.62 6.00 6.07
N THR A 166 -0.89 4.80 5.57
CA THR A 166 -2.04 4.00 6.01
C THR A 166 -1.82 3.43 7.42
N GLU A 167 -0.58 3.12 7.81
CA GLU A 167 -0.24 2.73 9.19
C GLU A 167 -0.52 3.86 10.19
N ASN A 168 -0.14 5.10 9.82
CA ASN A 168 -0.47 6.29 10.60
C ASN A 168 -2.00 6.49 10.64
N ALA A 169 -2.69 6.36 9.51
CA ALA A 169 -4.14 6.51 9.44
C ALA A 169 -4.85 5.51 10.35
N TYR A 170 -4.46 4.23 10.29
CA TYR A 170 -5.06 3.19 11.09
C TYR A 170 -4.87 3.43 12.59
N LEU A 171 -3.67 3.81 13.03
CA LEU A 171 -3.44 4.18 14.43
C LEU A 171 -4.35 5.33 14.87
N ALA A 172 -4.42 6.40 14.08
CA ALA A 172 -5.25 7.56 14.40
C ALA A 172 -6.73 7.18 14.57
N LEU A 173 -7.23 6.30 13.71
CA LEU A 173 -8.61 5.82 13.73
C LEU A 173 -8.89 4.92 14.93
N LEU A 174 -7.96 4.02 15.29
CA LEU A 174 -8.06 3.21 16.51
C LEU A 174 -8.11 4.08 17.77
N LEU A 175 -7.23 5.10 17.86
CA LEU A 175 -7.20 6.03 19.00
C LEU A 175 -8.52 6.81 19.12
N GLN A 176 -9.04 7.32 18.01
CA GLN A 176 -10.30 8.06 18.02
C GLN A 176 -11.50 7.18 18.42
N ASN A 177 -11.44 5.89 18.10
CA ASN A 177 -12.48 4.92 18.41
C ASN A 177 -12.33 4.29 19.81
N GLY A 178 -11.30 4.69 20.58
CA GLY A 178 -11.05 4.15 21.92
C GLY A 178 -10.52 2.71 21.95
N GLU A 179 -9.99 2.19 20.83
CA GLU A 179 -9.51 0.81 20.68
C GLU A 179 -8.09 0.65 21.28
N PHE A 180 -7.90 1.09 22.52
CA PHE A 180 -6.58 1.21 23.15
C PHE A 180 -5.86 -0.12 23.33
N ASP A 181 -6.59 -1.22 23.50
CA ASP A 181 -5.99 -2.57 23.58
C ASP A 181 -5.35 -2.99 22.25
N LYS A 182 -6.01 -2.70 21.13
CA LYS A 182 -5.41 -2.89 19.79
C LYS A 182 -4.20 -1.99 19.61
N VAL A 183 -4.28 -0.73 20.06
CA VAL A 183 -3.16 0.22 19.98
C VAL A 183 -1.93 -0.33 20.72
N LYS A 184 -2.07 -0.73 21.98
CA LYS A 184 -0.97 -1.29 22.80
C LYS A 184 -0.42 -2.60 22.24
N LYS A 185 -1.27 -3.43 21.63
CA LYS A 185 -0.86 -4.68 20.99
C LYS A 185 -0.03 -4.42 19.74
N PHE A 186 -0.51 -3.54 18.87
CA PHE A 186 0.03 -3.36 17.52
C PHE A 186 1.14 -2.32 17.41
N TYR A 187 1.18 -1.31 18.29
CA TYR A 187 2.10 -0.19 18.19
C TYR A 187 3.01 -0.11 19.41
N LYS A 188 4.28 0.25 19.18
CA LYS A 188 5.33 0.38 20.21
C LYS A 188 5.89 1.80 20.34
N GLY A 189 5.41 2.74 19.53
CA GLY A 189 5.86 4.13 19.58
C GLY A 189 5.50 4.96 18.36
N VAL A 190 5.90 6.23 18.40
CA VAL A 190 5.76 7.21 17.32
C VAL A 190 7.09 7.91 17.15
N LYS A 191 7.61 7.97 15.91
CA LYS A 191 8.78 8.80 15.61
C LYS A 191 8.35 10.26 15.53
N LEU A 192 8.92 11.10 16.37
CA LEU A 192 8.64 12.53 16.38
C LEU A 192 9.79 13.29 15.73
N LYS A 193 9.47 14.15 14.77
CA LYS A 193 10.40 15.18 14.29
C LYS A 193 10.18 16.47 15.06
N PHE A 194 11.25 17.22 15.28
CA PHE A 194 11.20 18.57 15.87
C PHE A 194 10.23 19.51 15.13
N SER A 195 9.97 19.27 13.84
CA SER A 195 9.13 20.12 12.98
C SER A 195 7.62 19.95 13.15
N LYS A 196 7.11 19.16 14.12
CA LYS A 196 5.69 18.77 14.26
C LYS A 196 5.04 18.18 12.98
N GLN A 197 5.82 17.93 11.94
CA GLN A 197 5.31 17.37 10.69
C GLN A 197 5.01 15.88 10.85
N PRO A 198 4.05 15.33 10.07
CA PRO A 198 3.77 13.91 10.06
C PRO A 198 5.01 13.07 9.77
N ASP A 199 5.30 12.10 10.64
CA ASP A 199 6.39 11.15 10.43
C ASP A 199 5.87 9.71 10.34
N SER A 200 6.40 8.77 11.13
CA SER A 200 6.00 7.36 11.11
C SER A 200 5.69 6.86 12.51
N VAL A 201 4.63 6.07 12.62
CA VAL A 201 4.40 5.19 13.77
C VAL A 201 5.36 4.01 13.75
N GLN A 202 5.51 3.33 14.89
CA GLN A 202 6.30 2.11 15.01
C GLN A 202 5.38 0.95 15.39
N ILE A 203 5.28 -0.04 14.50
CA ILE A 203 4.51 -1.26 14.73
C ILE A 203 5.35 -2.26 15.54
N ASN A 204 4.69 -3.06 16.36
CA ASN A 204 5.27 -4.20 17.03
C ASN A 204 5.47 -5.35 16.04
N ASP A 205 6.72 -5.68 15.72
CA ASP A 205 7.07 -6.64 14.68
C ASP A 205 6.43 -8.03 14.92
N LYS A 206 6.26 -8.42 16.18
CA LYS A 206 5.59 -9.67 16.57
C LYS A 206 4.13 -9.74 16.12
N PHE A 207 3.46 -8.60 16.00
CA PHE A 207 2.04 -8.51 15.68
C PHE A 207 1.80 -7.79 14.35
N TYR A 208 2.80 -7.66 13.48
CA TYR A 208 2.67 -6.89 12.25
C TYR A 208 1.68 -7.52 11.26
N SER A 209 1.74 -8.84 11.08
CA SER A 209 0.76 -9.60 10.27
C SER A 209 -0.67 -9.45 10.82
N ALA A 210 -0.83 -9.59 12.14
CA ALA A 210 -2.12 -9.41 12.81
C ALA A 210 -2.64 -7.96 12.75
N CYS A 211 -1.74 -6.98 12.76
CA CYS A 211 -2.08 -5.56 12.58
C CYS A 211 -2.60 -5.32 11.16
N TYR A 212 -1.94 -5.90 10.14
CA TYR A 212 -2.37 -5.82 8.76
C TYR A 212 -3.76 -6.44 8.55
N GLN A 213 -4.01 -7.64 9.08
CA GLN A 213 -5.33 -8.27 9.00
C GLN A 213 -6.40 -7.40 9.65
N SER A 214 -6.17 -6.95 10.89
CA SER A 214 -7.14 -6.10 11.59
C SER A 214 -7.38 -4.78 10.86
N TYR A 215 -6.36 -4.22 10.20
CA TYR A 215 -6.50 -3.03 9.37
C TYR A 215 -7.45 -3.27 8.18
N VAL A 216 -7.26 -4.36 7.43
CA VAL A 216 -8.11 -4.71 6.29
C VAL A 216 -9.55 -4.97 6.73
N GLU A 217 -9.74 -5.74 7.80
CA GLU A 217 -11.06 -6.07 8.36
C GLU A 217 -11.79 -4.84 8.90
N ASP A 218 -11.11 -3.99 9.68
CA ASP A 218 -11.70 -2.79 10.26
C ASP A 218 -12.09 -1.79 9.16
N PHE A 219 -11.26 -1.59 8.12
CA PHE A 219 -11.62 -0.72 6.99
C PHE A 219 -12.80 -1.26 6.18
N ASN A 220 -12.87 -2.58 5.96
CA ASN A 220 -14.03 -3.23 5.34
C ASN A 220 -15.31 -3.02 6.17
N LYS A 221 -15.20 -3.11 7.49
CA LYS A 221 -16.33 -2.84 8.40
C LYS A 221 -16.74 -1.37 8.40
N TRP A 222 -15.79 -0.45 8.49
CA TRP A 222 -16.05 0.99 8.57
C TRP A 222 -16.62 1.54 7.27
N SER A 223 -16.12 1.09 6.13
CA SER A 223 -16.62 1.49 4.81
C SER A 223 -18.08 1.10 4.59
N LYS A 224 -18.49 -0.10 5.02
CA LYS A 224 -19.91 -0.53 4.97
C LYS A 224 -20.85 0.39 5.74
N VAL A 225 -20.40 0.96 6.87
CA VAL A 225 -21.23 1.89 7.67
C VAL A 225 -21.53 3.20 6.94
N ILE A 226 -20.66 3.63 6.04
CA ILE A 226 -20.81 4.84 5.22
C ILE A 226 -21.17 4.54 3.76
N ASN A 227 -21.69 3.33 3.49
CA ASN A 227 -22.07 2.84 2.16
C ASN A 227 -20.97 3.07 1.09
N SER A 228 -19.71 2.84 1.48
CA SER A 228 -18.52 3.01 0.63
C SER A 228 -17.80 1.68 0.41
N ASP A 229 -16.88 1.68 -0.57
CA ASP A 229 -15.85 0.65 -0.70
C ASP A 229 -14.67 0.91 0.25
N SER A 230 -14.03 -0.14 0.76
CA SER A 230 -12.88 -0.05 1.66
C SER A 230 -11.66 0.58 0.99
N THR A 231 -11.48 0.33 -0.31
CA THR A 231 -10.44 0.93 -1.15
C THR A 231 -10.60 2.44 -1.22
N LYS A 232 -11.84 2.91 -1.38
CA LYS A 232 -12.12 4.34 -1.47
C LYS A 232 -11.89 5.06 -0.14
N LEU A 233 -12.21 4.40 0.96
CA LEU A 233 -11.88 4.86 2.30
C LEU A 233 -10.35 4.92 2.51
N GLU A 234 -9.61 3.88 2.09
CA GLU A 234 -8.15 3.83 2.14
C GLU A 234 -7.50 4.96 1.33
N GLU A 235 -7.90 5.14 0.07
CA GLU A 235 -7.43 6.22 -0.80
C GLU A 235 -7.70 7.61 -0.19
N TYR A 236 -8.82 7.79 0.51
CA TYR A 236 -9.11 9.03 1.22
C TYR A 236 -8.12 9.27 2.37
N VAL A 237 -7.97 8.30 3.28
CA VAL A 237 -7.10 8.48 4.46
C VAL A 237 -5.61 8.53 4.10
N PHE A 238 -5.22 7.88 3.00
CA PHE A 238 -3.88 7.98 2.45
C PHE A 238 -3.52 9.43 2.11
N GLY A 239 -4.48 10.24 1.68
CA GLY A 239 -4.32 11.68 1.47
C GLY A 239 -3.39 12.04 0.30
N ASP A 240 -2.95 13.30 0.28
CA ASP A 240 -2.12 13.83 -0.81
C ASP A 240 -0.63 13.91 -0.44
N ASP A 241 0.24 13.93 -1.45
CA ASP A 241 1.68 14.15 -1.27
C ASP A 241 1.94 15.46 -0.52
N LEU A 242 2.55 15.38 0.68
CA LEU A 242 2.87 16.53 1.53
C LEU A 242 3.89 17.49 0.90
N ARG A 243 4.58 17.11 -0.17
CA ARG A 243 5.40 18.05 -0.94
C ARG A 243 4.54 18.98 -1.80
N LYS A 244 3.36 18.52 -2.22
CA LYS A 244 2.41 19.24 -3.08
C LYS A 244 1.28 19.89 -2.27
N ASN A 245 0.75 19.21 -1.26
CA ASN A 245 -0.36 19.68 -0.43
C ASN A 245 -0.02 19.59 1.06
N LYS A 246 0.35 20.72 1.66
CA LYS A 246 0.62 20.88 3.11
C LYS A 246 -0.56 21.44 3.89
N SER A 247 -1.74 21.53 3.28
CA SER A 247 -2.93 22.10 3.92
C SER A 247 -3.34 21.28 5.14
N ASN A 248 -3.86 21.95 6.17
CA ASN A 248 -4.49 21.30 7.33
C ASN A 248 -5.75 20.49 6.97
N LEU A 249 -6.22 20.59 5.72
CA LEU A 249 -7.28 19.75 5.16
C LEU A 249 -6.77 18.41 4.60
N ASN A 250 -5.45 18.22 4.47
CA ASN A 250 -4.88 16.95 4.02
C ASN A 250 -5.11 15.88 5.10
N PRO A 251 -5.74 14.73 4.78
CA PRO A 251 -5.97 13.64 5.72
C PRO A 251 -4.72 13.20 6.49
N ARG A 252 -3.54 13.21 5.85
CA ARG A 252 -2.26 12.88 6.51
C ARG A 252 -1.96 13.77 7.71
N ILE A 253 -2.30 15.07 7.62
CA ILE A 253 -2.07 16.04 8.69
C ILE A 253 -3.16 15.92 9.76
N GLN A 254 -4.41 15.77 9.35
CA GLN A 254 -5.54 15.63 10.28
C GLN A 254 -5.40 14.39 11.17
N LEU A 255 -5.08 13.24 10.56
CA LEU A 255 -4.88 11.98 11.25
C LEU A 255 -3.63 12.01 12.14
N TRP A 256 -2.55 12.66 11.69
CA TRP A 256 -1.37 12.86 12.54
C TRP A 256 -1.68 13.71 13.78
N ASN A 257 -2.50 14.75 13.64
CA ASN A 257 -2.93 15.55 14.79
C ASN A 257 -3.75 14.74 15.81
N ILE A 258 -4.52 13.75 15.35
CA ILE A 258 -5.21 12.81 16.26
C ILE A 258 -4.19 11.98 17.03
N ILE A 259 -3.15 11.46 16.36
CA ILE A 259 -2.06 10.73 17.04
C ILE A 259 -1.39 11.62 18.10
N LEU A 260 -0.99 12.84 17.73
CA LEU A 260 -0.30 13.76 18.65
C LEU A 260 -1.12 14.11 19.89
N LYS A 261 -2.45 14.23 19.75
CA LYS A 261 -3.37 14.50 20.88
C LYS A 261 -3.52 13.31 21.83
N ASN A 262 -3.14 12.10 21.42
CA ASN A 262 -3.37 10.86 22.15
C ASN A 262 -2.06 10.07 22.38
N LEU A 263 -0.90 10.75 22.40
CA LEU A 263 0.42 10.11 22.56
C LEU A 263 0.54 9.27 23.84
N ASN A 264 -0.14 9.69 24.91
CA ASN A 264 -0.21 9.01 26.20
C ASN A 264 -0.85 7.62 26.16
N HIS A 265 -1.53 7.27 25.07
CA HIS A 265 -2.12 5.94 24.86
C HIS A 265 -1.22 5.01 24.03
N ILE A 266 -0.09 5.52 23.54
CA ILE A 266 0.87 4.80 22.69
C ILE A 266 2.19 4.57 23.43
N LEU A 267 2.67 5.60 24.17
CA LEU A 267 3.87 5.56 25.02
C LEU A 267 3.55 4.95 26.38
#